data_AF-A0A415LT05-F1
#
_entry.id   AF-A0A415LT05-F1
#
_cell.length_a   1.000
_cell.length_b   1.000
_cell.length_c   1.000
_cell.angle_alpha   90.00
_cell.angle_beta   90.00
_cell.angle_gamma   90.00
#
_symmetry.space_group_name_H-M   'P 1'
#
loop_
_entity.id
_entity.type
_entity.pdbx_description
1 polymer ?
#
loop_
_entity_poly.entity_id
_entity_poly.type
_entity_poly.pdbx_seq_one_letter_code
_entity_poly.pdbx_strand_id
1 'polypeptide(L)'
;MSDKAIILSVILAAVLCVAVPFIFRVCRYRRRMKTLIVPDGPSGEVAVGTVPTPEAEYLARYICLLRLPFAGNKHVKIRPSYHERIREITRVIGRGDVTITAYVDKVLKAHLDDNRETIERLFEEREAVASLQPKAEER
;
A
#
# COMPACT_ATOMS: atom_id res chain seq x y z
N MET A 1 -8.56 -50.82 28.04
CA MET A 1 -9.14 -49.64 27.36
C MET A 1 -10.18 -50.14 26.38
N SER A 2 -11.37 -49.54 26.30
CA SER A 2 -12.41 -50.02 25.38
C SER A 2 -12.19 -49.49 23.96
N ASP A 3 -12.44 -50.30 22.94
CA ASP A 3 -12.22 -49.93 21.52
C ASP A 3 -13.00 -48.68 21.10
N LYS A 4 -14.16 -48.46 21.76
CA LYS A 4 -14.98 -47.26 21.63
C LYS A 4 -14.20 -45.97 21.97
N ALA A 5 -13.31 -46.00 22.97
CA ALA A 5 -12.47 -44.86 23.33
C ALA A 5 -11.34 -44.61 22.30
N ILE A 6 -10.85 -45.67 21.66
CA ILE A 6 -9.83 -45.58 20.61
C ILE A 6 -10.45 -45.01 19.31
N ILE A 7 -11.63 -45.48 18.93
CA ILE A 7 -12.37 -44.96 17.77
C ILE A 7 -12.73 -43.48 17.97
N LEU A 8 -13.21 -43.10 19.16
CA LEU A 8 -13.53 -41.70 19.47
C LEU A 8 -12.30 -40.79 19.43
N SER A 9 -11.13 -41.23 19.93
CA SER A 9 -9.92 -40.40 19.90
C SER A 9 -9.38 -40.19 18.48
N VAL A 10 -9.43 -41.21 17.62
CA VAL A 10 -9.05 -41.10 16.20
C VAL A 10 -9.97 -40.13 15.44
N ILE A 11 -11.29 -40.22 15.65
CA ILE A 11 -12.25 -39.30 15.02
C ILE A 11 -12.02 -37.86 15.50
N LEU A 12 -11.81 -37.65 16.81
CA LEU A 12 -11.52 -36.33 17.38
C LEU A 12 -10.24 -35.73 16.79
N ALA A 13 -9.18 -36.53 16.66
CA ALA A 13 -7.91 -36.11 16.08
C ALA A 13 -8.06 -35.72 14.60
N ALA A 14 -8.78 -36.51 13.80
CA ALA A 14 -9.05 -36.20 12.40
C ALA A 14 -9.83 -34.88 12.23
N VAL A 15 -10.86 -34.65 13.05
CA VAL A 15 -11.64 -33.40 13.04
C VAL A 15 -10.76 -32.20 13.42
N LEU A 16 -9.91 -32.33 14.45
CA LEU A 16 -8.97 -31.27 14.85
C LEU A 16 -7.95 -30.95 13.74
N CYS A 17 -7.38 -31.97 13.10
CA CYS A 17 -6.43 -31.80 11.99
C CYS A 17 -7.00 -31.03 10.79
N VAL A 18 -8.32 -31.10 10.55
CA VAL A 18 -9.00 -30.34 9.49
C VAL A 18 -9.47 -28.96 9.98
N ALA A 19 -9.99 -28.87 11.20
CA ALA A 19 -10.51 -27.62 11.77
C ALA A 19 -9.40 -26.60 12.06
N VAL A 20 -8.28 -27.02 12.65
CA VAL A 20 -7.17 -26.15 13.05
C VAL A 20 -6.59 -25.33 11.87
N PRO A 21 -6.22 -25.91 10.71
CA PRO A 21 -5.71 -25.11 9.58
C PRO A 21 -6.77 -24.18 8.99
N PHE A 22 -8.06 -24.57 9.00
CA PHE A 22 -9.13 -23.71 8.50
C PHE A 22 -9.35 -22.50 9.43
N ILE A 23 -9.42 -22.73 10.74
CA ILE A 23 -9.48 -21.69 11.78
C ILE A 23 -8.23 -20.82 11.70
N PHE A 24 -7.03 -21.39 11.55
CA PHE A 24 -5.79 -20.63 11.43
C PHE A 24 -5.77 -19.77 10.16
N ARG A 25 -6.29 -20.26 9.04
CA ARG A 25 -6.43 -19.48 7.79
C ARG A 25 -7.39 -18.30 7.96
N VAL A 26 -8.56 -18.53 8.54
CA VAL A 26 -9.58 -17.49 8.82
C VAL A 26 -9.09 -16.48 9.87
N CYS A 27 -8.44 -16.95 10.95
CA CYS A 27 -7.87 -16.10 11.98
C CYS A 27 -6.65 -15.31 11.47
N ARG A 28 -5.79 -15.89 10.61
CA ARG A 28 -4.68 -15.17 9.96
C ARG A 28 -5.20 -14.10 8.99
N TYR A 29 -6.28 -14.38 8.27
CA TYR A 29 -6.98 -13.40 7.44
C TYR A 29 -7.58 -12.26 8.28
N ARG A 30 -8.40 -12.58 9.30
CA ARG A 30 -8.97 -11.57 10.21
C ARG A 30 -7.92 -10.78 11.00
N ARG A 31 -6.83 -11.41 11.48
CA ARG A 31 -5.72 -10.70 12.15
C ARG A 31 -4.97 -9.78 11.20
N ARG A 32 -4.76 -10.17 9.94
CA ARG A 32 -4.16 -9.30 8.90
C ARG A 32 -5.04 -8.11 8.53
N MET A 33 -6.35 -8.20 8.69
CA MET A 33 -7.28 -7.08 8.51
C MET A 33 -7.38 -6.19 9.76
N LYS A 34 -7.42 -6.76 10.97
CA LYS A 34 -7.63 -6.00 12.21
C LYS A 34 -6.47 -5.06 12.60
N THR A 35 -5.22 -5.35 12.22
CA THR A 35 -4.10 -4.40 12.37
C THR A 35 -4.02 -3.33 11.29
N LEU A 36 -5.01 -3.27 10.38
CA LEU A 36 -5.08 -2.28 9.31
C LEU A 36 -6.36 -1.44 9.32
N ILE A 37 -7.18 -1.53 10.38
CA ILE A 37 -8.24 -0.57 10.67
C ILE A 37 -7.65 0.49 11.62
N VAL A 38 -6.65 1.22 11.12
CA VAL A 38 -6.58 2.65 11.46
C VAL A 38 -7.71 3.28 10.65
N PRO A 39 -8.69 3.97 11.25
CA PRO A 39 -9.59 4.77 10.45
C PRO A 39 -8.72 5.83 9.78
N ASP A 40 -8.68 5.83 8.44
CA ASP A 40 -8.20 6.98 7.69
C ASP A 40 -9.19 8.12 7.97
N GLY A 41 -8.92 8.85 9.05
CA GLY A 41 -9.64 10.04 9.45
C GLY A 41 -9.55 11.12 8.37
N PRO A 42 -10.40 12.15 8.43
CA PRO A 42 -10.57 13.09 7.32
C PRO A 42 -9.23 13.65 6.84
N SER A 43 -9.03 13.53 5.53
CA SER A 43 -7.90 14.09 4.79
C SER A 43 -7.69 15.55 5.19
N GLY A 44 -6.43 15.95 5.36
CA GLY A 44 -6.03 17.13 6.13
C GLY A 44 -6.81 18.41 5.80
N GLU A 45 -7.55 18.90 6.80
CA GLU A 45 -8.00 20.29 6.86
C GLU A 45 -6.78 21.17 7.24
N VAL A 46 -6.02 21.58 6.22
CA VAL A 46 -4.93 22.56 6.39
C VAL A 46 -5.50 23.94 6.12
N ALA A 47 -5.67 24.72 7.18
CA ALA A 47 -6.06 26.12 7.10
C ALA A 47 -4.96 27.01 6.49
N VAL A 48 -5.31 28.28 6.27
CA VAL A 48 -4.44 29.42 5.88
C VAL A 48 -4.20 29.59 4.37
N GLY A 49 -5.19 30.20 3.72
CA GLY A 49 -5.12 31.64 3.42
C GLY A 49 -4.16 32.16 2.33
N THR A 50 -3.29 31.33 1.76
CA THR A 50 -2.54 31.67 0.53
C THR A 50 -3.15 30.92 -0.65
N VAL A 51 -3.14 31.52 -1.84
CA VAL A 51 -3.50 30.80 -3.07
C VAL A 51 -2.46 29.68 -3.23
N PRO A 52 -2.85 28.38 -3.13
CA PRO A 52 -1.88 27.31 -3.19
C PRO A 52 -1.29 27.28 -4.59
N THR A 53 0.03 27.35 -4.69
CA THR A 53 0.68 27.11 -5.98
C THR A 53 0.51 25.63 -6.36
N PRO A 54 0.41 25.30 -7.66
CA PRO A 54 0.25 23.91 -8.07
C PRO A 54 1.40 23.01 -7.57
N GLU A 55 2.60 23.55 -7.35
CA GLU A 55 3.71 22.86 -6.68
C GLU A 55 3.37 22.48 -5.23
N ALA A 56 2.85 23.41 -4.43
CA ALA A 56 2.53 23.16 -3.02
C ALA A 56 1.41 22.12 -2.87
N GLU A 57 0.39 22.20 -3.74
CA GLU A 57 -0.70 21.22 -3.81
C GLU A 57 -0.20 19.83 -4.23
N TYR A 58 0.68 19.75 -5.23
CA TYR A 58 1.32 18.50 -5.66
C TYR A 58 2.18 17.88 -4.56
N LEU A 59 3.03 18.68 -3.90
CA LEU A 59 3.89 18.21 -2.81
C LEU A 59 3.08 17.68 -1.63
N ALA A 60 2.02 18.39 -1.21
CA ALA A 60 1.14 17.96 -0.13
C ALA A 60 0.39 16.66 -0.44
N ARG A 61 -0.03 16.46 -1.70
CA ARG A 61 -0.75 15.24 -2.13
C ARG A 61 0.15 14.02 -2.32
N TYR A 62 1.32 14.18 -2.92
CA TYR A 62 2.11 13.04 -3.44
C TYR A 62 3.48 12.85 -2.82
N ILE A 63 4.11 13.93 -2.32
CA ILE A 63 5.49 13.92 -1.79
C ILE A 63 5.52 14.03 -0.25
N CYS A 64 4.35 13.96 0.39
CA CYS A 64 4.21 14.03 1.83
C CYS A 64 5.05 12.92 2.52
N LEU A 65 5.94 13.31 3.43
CA LEU A 65 6.97 12.48 4.09
C LEU A 65 6.37 11.47 5.10
N LEU A 66 5.54 10.55 4.61
CA LEU A 66 5.26 9.31 5.30
C LEU A 66 6.57 8.50 5.36
N ARG A 67 7.29 8.60 6.49
CA ARG A 67 8.45 7.76 6.86
C ARG A 67 8.01 6.30 7.06
N LEU A 68 7.58 5.68 5.97
CA LEU A 68 7.21 4.28 5.92
C LEU A 68 8.50 3.46 5.96
N PRO A 69 8.57 2.38 6.76
CA PRO A 69 9.76 1.53 6.88
C PRO A 69 9.88 0.58 5.67
N PHE A 70 9.91 1.16 4.47
CA PHE A 70 10.07 0.47 3.20
C PHE A 70 11.49 0.68 2.66
N ALA A 71 12.46 0.25 3.46
CA ALA A 71 13.83 0.05 3.01
C ALA A 71 13.89 -0.93 1.83
N GLY A 72 14.90 -0.71 0.99
CA GLY A 72 15.02 -1.19 -0.38
C GLY A 72 14.71 -2.65 -0.66
N ASN A 73 14.08 -2.85 -1.81
CA ASN A 73 14.24 -3.95 -2.76
C ASN A 73 13.68 -3.44 -4.11
N LYS A 74 13.95 -4.13 -5.23
CA LYS A 74 13.49 -3.74 -6.59
C LYS A 74 11.95 -3.82 -6.81
N HIS A 75 11.16 -3.82 -5.73
CA HIS A 75 9.71 -3.99 -5.75
C HIS A 75 9.01 -2.99 -4.83
N VAL A 76 8.05 -2.25 -5.37
CA VAL A 76 7.18 -1.34 -4.59
C VAL A 76 6.21 -2.14 -3.73
N LYS A 77 6.17 -1.87 -2.43
CA LYS A 77 5.25 -2.53 -1.49
C LYS A 77 3.91 -1.81 -1.44
N ILE A 78 2.89 -2.37 -2.08
CA ILE A 78 1.51 -1.85 -2.02
C ILE A 78 0.83 -2.29 -0.71
N ARG A 79 0.05 -1.39 -0.09
CA ARG A 79 -0.74 -1.66 1.12
C ARG A 79 -1.75 -2.80 0.85
N PRO A 80 -1.90 -3.81 1.74
CA PRO A 80 -2.77 -4.95 1.48
C PRO A 80 -4.24 -4.61 1.17
N SER A 81 -4.80 -3.57 1.81
CA SER A 81 -6.16 -3.07 1.50
C SER A 81 -6.28 -2.57 0.07
N TYR A 82 -5.30 -1.79 -0.41
CA TYR A 82 -5.27 -1.28 -1.78
C TYR A 82 -5.06 -2.41 -2.78
N HIS A 83 -4.21 -3.39 -2.48
CA HIS A 83 -4.01 -4.57 -3.33
C HIS A 83 -5.32 -5.34 -3.55
N GLU A 84 -6.09 -5.61 -2.49
CA GLU A 84 -7.39 -6.30 -2.64
C GLU A 84 -8.42 -5.43 -3.37
N ARG A 85 -8.44 -4.12 -3.16
CA ARG A 85 -9.34 -3.23 -3.92
C ARG A 85 -9.00 -3.17 -5.40
N ILE A 86 -7.70 -3.13 -5.77
CA ILE A 86 -7.26 -3.20 -7.17
C ILE A 86 -7.62 -4.57 -7.77
N ARG A 87 -7.41 -5.68 -7.03
CA ARG A 87 -7.81 -7.04 -7.45
C ARG A 87 -9.32 -7.12 -7.74
N GLU A 88 -10.15 -6.49 -6.92
CA GLU A 88 -11.60 -6.42 -7.12
C GLU A 88 -11.94 -5.63 -8.39
N ILE A 89 -11.33 -4.45 -8.58
CA ILE A 89 -11.50 -3.62 -9.79
C ILE A 89 -11.12 -4.41 -11.05
N THR A 90 -9.94 -5.03 -11.09
CA THR A 90 -9.50 -5.75 -12.29
C THR A 90 -10.31 -7.02 -12.56
N ARG A 91 -10.84 -7.67 -11.53
CA ARG A 91 -11.70 -8.85 -11.68
C ARG A 91 -13.13 -8.50 -12.11
N VAL A 92 -13.74 -7.49 -11.51
CA VAL A 92 -15.15 -7.13 -11.72
C VAL A 92 -15.31 -6.23 -12.95
N ILE A 93 -14.52 -5.17 -13.04
CA ILE A 93 -14.61 -4.18 -14.13
C ILE A 93 -13.73 -4.61 -15.31
N GLY A 94 -12.48 -5.00 -15.03
CA GLY A 94 -11.54 -5.52 -16.03
C GLY A 94 -11.80 -6.96 -16.48
N ARG A 95 -12.91 -7.58 -16.05
CA ARG A 95 -13.36 -8.95 -16.35
C ARG A 95 -12.36 -10.10 -16.08
N GLY A 96 -11.22 -9.80 -15.46
CA GLY A 96 -10.10 -10.73 -15.29
C GLY A 96 -9.01 -10.64 -16.37
N ASP A 97 -9.26 -9.91 -17.47
CA ASP A 97 -8.29 -9.72 -18.56
C ASP A 97 -7.21 -8.69 -18.20
N VAL A 98 -7.54 -7.74 -17.33
CA VAL A 98 -6.60 -6.73 -16.82
C VAL A 98 -5.83 -7.30 -15.63
N THR A 99 -4.49 -7.32 -15.71
CA THR A 99 -3.65 -7.68 -14.55
C THR A 99 -3.54 -6.52 -13.57
N ILE A 100 -3.31 -6.82 -12.28
CA ILE A 100 -3.04 -5.79 -11.25
C ILE A 100 -1.86 -4.90 -11.67
N THR A 101 -0.81 -5.49 -12.26
CA THR A 101 0.35 -4.76 -12.77
C THR A 101 -0.04 -3.79 -13.90
N ALA A 102 -0.82 -4.24 -14.88
CA ALA A 102 -1.28 -3.39 -15.98
C ALA A 102 -2.18 -2.25 -15.49
N TYR A 103 -3.03 -2.49 -14.49
CA TYR A 103 -3.84 -1.43 -13.87
C TYR A 103 -2.96 -0.38 -13.18
N VAL A 104 -1.97 -0.83 -12.38
CA VAL A 104 -1.04 0.09 -11.70
C VAL A 104 -0.19 0.87 -12.69
N ASP A 105 0.29 0.25 -13.77
CA ASP A 105 1.01 0.92 -14.87
C ASP A 105 0.19 2.05 -15.49
N LYS A 106 -1.10 1.82 -15.79
CA LYS A 106 -1.98 2.88 -16.32
C LYS A 106 -2.24 4.02 -15.33
N VAL A 107 -2.40 3.73 -14.05
CA VAL A 107 -2.55 4.77 -13.01
C VAL A 107 -1.27 5.59 -12.86
N LEU A 108 -0.10 4.94 -12.85
CA LEU A 108 1.20 5.62 -12.80
C LEU A 108 1.42 6.48 -14.05
N LYS A 109 1.09 5.97 -15.24
CA LYS A 109 1.17 6.75 -16.48
C LYS A 109 0.27 7.99 -16.41
N ALA A 110 -1.00 7.84 -16.04
CA ALA A 110 -1.92 8.97 -15.92
C ALA A 110 -1.39 10.03 -14.93
N HIS A 111 -0.90 9.60 -13.75
CA HIS A 111 -0.27 10.50 -12.79
C HIS A 111 0.91 11.28 -13.37
N LEU A 112 1.80 10.61 -14.11
CA LEU A 112 2.97 11.26 -14.72
C LEU A 112 2.59 12.19 -15.87
N ASP A 113 1.62 11.81 -16.71
CA ASP A 113 1.13 12.62 -17.82
C ASP A 113 0.41 13.89 -17.31
N ASP A 114 -0.48 13.74 -16.30
CA ASP A 114 -1.30 14.83 -15.73
C ASP A 114 -0.46 15.85 -14.92
N ASN A 115 0.64 15.42 -14.31
CA ASN A 115 1.46 16.27 -13.42
C ASN A 115 2.84 16.64 -14.01
N ARG A 116 3.11 16.29 -15.28
CA ARG A 116 4.43 16.43 -15.94
C ARG A 116 5.10 17.78 -15.68
N GLU A 117 4.44 18.88 -16.00
CA GLU A 117 4.99 20.24 -15.91
C GLU A 117 5.34 20.64 -14.46
N THR A 118 4.55 20.19 -13.49
CA THR A 118 4.81 20.43 -12.06
C THR A 118 5.97 19.57 -11.56
N ILE A 119 6.10 18.33 -12.04
CA ILE A 119 7.22 17.43 -11.72
C ILE A 119 8.53 17.99 -12.30
N GLU A 120 8.53 18.38 -13.58
CA GLU A 120 9.70 18.92 -14.29
C GLU A 120 10.22 20.20 -13.60
N ARG A 121 9.33 21.17 -13.35
CA ARG A 121 9.66 22.41 -12.63
C ARG A 121 10.19 22.17 -11.21
N LEU A 122 9.57 21.27 -10.45
CA LEU A 122 10.07 20.88 -9.12
C LEU A 122 11.43 20.19 -9.19
N PHE A 123 11.72 19.46 -10.27
CA PHE A 123 13.03 18.82 -10.47
C PHE A 123 14.10 19.88 -10.77
N GLU A 124 13.84 20.78 -11.72
CA GLU A 124 14.74 21.89 -12.06
C GLU A 124 15.03 22.80 -10.85
N GLU A 125 14.00 23.18 -10.08
CA GLU A 125 14.17 23.99 -8.85
C GLU A 125 15.10 23.29 -7.85
N ARG A 126 14.92 21.98 -7.64
CA ARG A 126 15.69 21.21 -6.64
C ARG A 126 17.12 20.93 -7.09
N GLU A 127 17.34 20.64 -8.38
CA GLU A 127 18.68 20.50 -8.95
C GLU A 127 19.44 21.85 -8.97
N ALA A 128 18.75 22.97 -9.24
CA ALA A 128 19.33 24.31 -9.13
C ALA A 128 19.72 24.64 -7.67
N VAL A 129 18.87 24.34 -6.69
CA VAL A 129 19.19 24.52 -5.27
C VAL A 129 20.32 23.59 -4.81
N ALA A 130 20.37 22.35 -5.28
CA ALA A 130 21.42 21.39 -4.94
C ALA A 130 22.79 21.79 -5.52
N SER A 131 22.83 22.29 -6.76
CA SER A 131 24.06 22.81 -7.39
C SER A 131 24.54 24.14 -6.80
N LEU A 132 23.65 24.89 -6.13
CA LEU A 132 23.99 26.09 -5.35
C LEU A 132 24.44 25.82 -3.90
N GLN A 133 24.47 24.56 -3.44
CA GLN A 133 25.10 24.19 -2.17
C GLN A 133 26.56 23.77 -2.39
N PRO A 134 27.55 24.68 -2.19
CA PRO A 134 28.95 24.28 -2.20
C PRO A 134 29.24 23.31 -1.05
N LYS A 135 30.15 22.36 -1.29
CA LYS A 135 30.67 21.42 -0.29
C LYS A 135 31.31 22.17 0.89
N ALA A 136 30.53 22.46 1.92
CA ALA A 136 30.96 23.11 3.15
C ALA A 136 31.22 22.10 4.28
N GLU A 137 31.81 20.94 3.96
CA GLU A 137 32.21 19.94 4.96
C GLU A 137 33.40 19.10 4.48
N GLU A 138 34.57 19.75 4.42
CA GLU A 138 35.89 19.09 4.43
C GLU A 138 36.81 19.83 5.41
N ARG A 139 36.70 19.47 6.69
CA ARG A 139 37.66 19.75 7.78
C ARG A 139 37.56 18.68 8.86
#